data_AF-A0A1N7IAA8-F1
#
_entry.id   AF-A0A1N7IAA8-F1
#
_cell.length_a   1.000
_cell.length_b   1.000
_cell.length_c   1.000
_cell.angle_alpha   90.00
_cell.angle_beta   90.00
_cell.angle_gamma   90.00
#
_symmetry.space_group_name_H-M   'P 1'
#
loop_
_entity.id
_entity.type
_entity.pdbx_description
1 polymer ?
#
loop_
_entity_poly.entity_id
_entity_poly.type
_entity_poly.pdbx_seq_one_letter_code
_entity_poly.pdbx_strand_id
1 'polypeptide(L)'
;MRKTQLESQRNMIYSSATDKNGKVSLSKAQKKEIGNINSMITEVNKSVNDITDMINDKNNDYVFKDASLNGGLPQTMRTGSAEVTIYFDDYDKKVHEGRHGGQIARGEYDINTSGNLTSGSFGASKEVDAYKAQLSAVGQILYKPYLDFSNPSNLLKINQVQTVTELNDINNSFLQSLVDNPGLNQSLIYPPATNTSYYAQ
;
A
#
# COMPACT_ATOMS: atom_id res chain seq x y z
N MET A 1 -10.78 -0.41 13.74
CA MET A 1 -9.87 -0.82 14.85
C MET A 1 -8.53 -0.10 14.79
N ARG A 2 -7.82 -0.10 13.65
CA ARG A 2 -6.49 0.54 13.52
C ARG A 2 -6.45 2.05 13.82
N LYS A 3 -7.42 2.82 13.31
CA LYS A 3 -7.52 4.27 13.58
C LYS A 3 -7.49 4.60 15.08
N THR A 4 -8.30 3.91 15.88
CA THR A 4 -8.35 4.10 17.34
C THR A 4 -7.02 3.76 18.01
N GLN A 5 -6.31 2.73 17.54
CA GLN A 5 -4.97 2.40 18.04
C GLN A 5 -3.97 3.52 17.74
N LEU A 6 -3.97 4.05 16.51
CA LEU A 6 -3.11 5.16 16.10
C LEU A 6 -3.41 6.44 16.91
N GLU A 7 -4.69 6.76 17.13
CA GLU A 7 -5.11 7.88 17.97
C GLU A 7 -4.67 7.69 19.42
N SER A 8 -4.79 6.47 19.96
CA SER A 8 -4.28 6.14 21.30
C SER A 8 -2.77 6.31 21.38
N GLN A 9 -2.01 5.84 20.38
CA GLN A 9 -0.54 6.02 20.32
C GLN A 9 -0.16 7.50 20.33
N ARG A 10 -0.79 8.30 19.47
CA ARG A 10 -0.58 9.75 19.43
C ARG A 10 -0.88 10.40 20.79
N ASN A 11 -1.99 10.04 21.42
CA ASN A 11 -2.40 10.59 22.71
C ASN A 11 -1.43 10.20 23.84
N MET A 12 -0.87 8.99 23.81
CA MET A 12 0.18 8.58 24.74
C MET A 12 1.44 9.42 24.58
N ILE A 13 1.87 9.70 23.34
CA ILE A 13 3.03 10.57 23.08
C ILE A 13 2.77 11.96 23.65
N TYR A 14 1.62 12.58 23.36
CA TYR A 14 1.27 13.88 23.93
C TYR A 14 1.26 13.86 25.46
N SER A 15 0.63 12.85 26.07
CA SER A 15 0.55 12.72 27.53
C SER A 15 1.93 12.60 28.16
N SER A 16 2.82 11.79 27.58
CA SER A 16 4.21 11.63 28.06
C SER A 16 5.06 12.90 27.92
N ALA A 17 4.70 13.79 26.98
CA ALA A 17 5.40 15.03 26.70
C ALA A 17 4.78 16.26 27.38
N THR A 18 3.74 16.06 28.20
CA THR A 18 3.03 17.14 28.91
C THR A 18 3.57 17.26 30.32
N ASP A 19 3.99 18.47 30.72
CA ASP A 19 4.42 18.71 32.09
C ASP A 19 3.23 18.90 33.05
N LYS A 20 3.53 19.01 34.35
CA LYS A 20 2.53 19.23 35.41
C LYS A 20 1.68 20.50 35.24
N ASN A 21 2.11 21.44 34.40
CA ASN A 21 1.42 22.69 34.11
C ASN A 21 0.63 22.62 32.79
N GLY A 22 0.57 21.45 32.14
CA GLY A 22 -0.11 21.26 30.86
C GLY A 22 0.70 21.72 29.65
N LYS A 23 1.98 22.07 29.80
CA LYS A 23 2.83 22.47 28.67
C LYS A 23 3.37 21.23 27.96
N VAL A 24 3.08 21.14 26.67
CA VAL A 24 3.61 20.08 25.79
C VAL A 24 4.98 20.46 25.26
N SER A 25 5.98 19.60 25.45
CA SER A 25 7.33 19.76 24.90
C SER A 25 7.79 18.49 24.20
N LEU A 26 7.64 18.45 22.88
CA LEU A 26 7.99 17.29 22.05
C LEU A 26 9.44 17.35 21.56
N SER A 27 10.15 16.24 21.69
CA SER A 27 11.44 16.01 21.00
C SER A 27 11.26 15.96 19.47
N LYS A 28 12.36 16.06 18.73
CA LYS A 28 12.36 15.91 17.26
C LYS A 28 11.83 14.53 16.83
N ALA A 29 12.19 13.47 17.56
CA ALA A 29 11.73 12.11 17.29
C ALA A 29 10.21 11.99 17.47
N GLN A 30 9.67 12.47 18.60
CA GLN A 30 8.23 12.45 18.87
C GLN A 30 7.44 13.27 17.84
N LYS A 31 7.98 14.42 17.37
CA LYS A 31 7.36 15.20 16.30
C LYS A 31 7.28 14.41 14.98
N LYS A 32 8.35 13.69 14.61
CA LYS A 32 8.37 12.83 13.43
C LYS A 32 7.34 11.71 13.56
N GLU A 33 7.33 11.02 14.69
CA GLU A 33 6.41 9.90 14.97
C GLU A 33 4.93 10.35 14.94
N ILE A 34 4.59 11.46 15.59
CA ILE A 34 3.25 12.05 15.51
C ILE A 34 2.88 12.39 14.06
N GLY A 35 3.83 12.93 13.29
CA GLY A 35 3.64 13.19 11.87
C GLY A 35 3.28 11.93 11.08
N ASN A 36 4.05 10.85 11.26
CA ASN A 36 3.77 9.56 10.63
C ASN A 36 2.40 9.00 11.05
N ILE A 37 2.08 9.03 12.35
CA ILE A 37 0.77 8.58 12.88
C ILE A 37 -0.39 9.36 12.25
N ASN A 38 -0.28 10.68 12.16
CA ASN A 38 -1.33 11.51 11.55
C ASN A 38 -1.50 11.19 10.05
N SER A 39 -0.41 10.94 9.34
CA SER A 39 -0.46 10.48 7.95
C SER A 39 -1.12 9.10 7.84
N MET A 40 -0.82 8.16 8.74
CA MET A 40 -1.48 6.85 8.76
C MET A 40 -2.97 6.95 9.05
N ILE A 41 -3.40 7.80 9.99
CA ILE A 41 -4.82 8.06 10.24
C ILE A 41 -5.50 8.60 8.97
N THR A 42 -4.83 9.49 8.24
CA THR A 42 -5.32 10.03 6.97
C THR A 42 -5.53 8.92 5.94
N GLU A 43 -4.55 8.03 5.78
CA GLU A 43 -4.67 6.90 4.86
C GLU A 43 -5.77 5.91 5.26
N VAL A 44 -5.93 5.60 6.55
CA VAL A 44 -7.05 4.77 7.03
C VAL A 44 -8.40 5.42 6.70
N ASN A 45 -8.54 6.74 6.87
CA ASN A 45 -9.77 7.44 6.48
C ASN A 45 -10.00 7.37 4.96
N LYS A 46 -8.94 7.49 4.16
CA LYS A 46 -9.07 7.34 2.71
C LYS A 46 -9.51 5.91 2.33
N SER A 47 -9.03 4.87 3.02
CA SER A 47 -9.53 3.50 2.80
C SER A 47 -11.01 3.33 3.14
N VAL A 48 -11.52 4.04 4.14
CA VAL A 48 -12.97 4.08 4.41
C VAL A 48 -13.73 4.79 3.28
N ASN A 49 -13.14 5.86 2.72
CA ASN A 49 -13.70 6.54 1.57
C ASN A 49 -13.66 5.66 0.31
N ASP A 50 -12.59 4.88 0.09
CA ASP A 50 -12.51 3.92 -1.02
C ASP A 50 -13.71 2.96 -1.00
N ILE A 51 -14.08 2.43 0.18
CA ILE A 51 -15.29 1.59 0.32
C ILE A 51 -16.57 2.39 0.03
N THR A 52 -16.64 3.63 0.50
CA THR A 52 -17.80 4.50 0.28
C THR A 52 -17.97 4.84 -1.21
N ASP A 53 -16.88 5.08 -1.91
CA ASP A 53 -16.87 5.34 -3.36
C ASP A 53 -17.34 4.09 -4.12
N MET A 54 -16.83 2.91 -3.77
CA MET A 54 -17.28 1.64 -4.36
C MET A 54 -18.76 1.35 -4.10
N ILE A 55 -19.29 1.68 -2.91
CA ILE A 55 -20.72 1.52 -2.61
C ILE A 55 -21.59 2.48 -3.43
N ASN A 56 -21.08 3.69 -3.69
CA ASN A 56 -21.83 4.74 -4.38
C ASN A 56 -21.66 4.70 -5.91
N ASP A 57 -20.74 3.89 -6.43
CA ASP A 57 -20.61 3.66 -7.86
C ASP A 57 -21.81 2.86 -8.37
N LYS A 58 -22.51 3.45 -9.34
CA LYS A 58 -23.73 2.88 -9.93
C LYS A 58 -23.45 2.02 -11.16
N ASN A 59 -22.22 2.04 -11.66
CA ASN A 59 -21.84 1.39 -12.90
C ASN A 59 -21.14 0.06 -12.67
N ASN A 60 -20.62 -0.18 -11.47
CA ASN A 60 -19.84 -1.35 -11.15
C ASN A 60 -20.31 -2.04 -9.86
N ASP A 61 -20.30 -3.36 -9.89
CA ASP A 61 -20.39 -4.24 -8.73
C ASP A 61 -18.96 -4.59 -8.27
N TYR A 62 -18.65 -4.26 -7.01
CA TYR A 62 -17.36 -4.58 -6.40
C TYR A 62 -17.48 -5.85 -5.55
N VAL A 63 -16.75 -6.90 -5.94
CA VAL A 63 -16.85 -8.21 -5.31
C VAL A 63 -15.51 -8.60 -4.69
N PHE A 64 -15.51 -8.88 -3.40
CA PHE A 64 -14.33 -9.36 -2.67
C PHE A 64 -14.28 -10.89 -2.71
N LYS A 65 -13.20 -11.45 -3.25
CA LYS A 65 -13.00 -12.90 -3.39
C LYS A 65 -11.63 -13.34 -2.88
N ASP A 66 -11.54 -14.60 -2.49
CA ASP A 66 -10.27 -15.22 -2.10
C ASP A 66 -9.34 -15.37 -3.31
N ALA A 67 -8.05 -15.04 -3.16
CA ALA A 67 -7.06 -15.10 -4.24
C ALA A 67 -6.87 -16.51 -4.82
N SER A 68 -7.22 -17.58 -4.09
CA SER A 68 -7.24 -18.95 -4.64
C SER A 68 -8.17 -19.10 -5.85
N LEU A 69 -9.19 -18.26 -5.97
CA LEU A 69 -10.07 -18.20 -7.16
C LEU A 69 -9.43 -17.47 -8.35
N ASN A 70 -8.26 -16.87 -8.14
CA ASN A 70 -7.42 -16.21 -9.15
C ASN A 70 -6.00 -16.81 -9.20
N GLY A 71 -5.90 -18.14 -9.10
CA GLY A 71 -4.60 -18.83 -9.17
C GLY A 71 -3.65 -18.51 -8.01
N GLY A 72 -4.17 -17.98 -6.90
CA GLY A 72 -3.38 -17.56 -5.74
C GLY A 72 -2.83 -16.14 -5.83
N LEU A 73 -3.24 -15.34 -6.82
CA LEU A 73 -2.73 -13.98 -7.03
C LEU A 73 -3.71 -12.93 -6.49
N PRO A 74 -3.33 -12.17 -5.45
CA PRO A 74 -4.05 -10.96 -5.07
C PRO A 74 -4.02 -9.95 -6.22
N GLN A 75 -5.20 -9.48 -6.61
CA GLN A 75 -5.34 -8.56 -7.74
C GLN A 75 -6.76 -7.97 -7.78
N THR A 76 -6.83 -6.68 -8.11
CA THR A 76 -8.07 -6.02 -8.53
C THR A 76 -8.21 -6.09 -10.03
N MET A 77 -9.27 -6.73 -10.52
CA MET A 77 -9.49 -6.89 -11.96
C MET A 77 -10.97 -6.83 -12.34
N ARG A 78 -11.25 -6.40 -13.57
CA ARG A 78 -12.58 -6.51 -14.16
C ARG A 78 -12.85 -7.95 -14.57
N THR A 79 -13.87 -8.58 -14.00
CA THR A 79 -14.27 -9.98 -14.27
C THR A 79 -15.56 -10.10 -15.07
N GLY A 80 -16.30 -9.01 -15.21
CA GLY A 80 -17.50 -8.93 -16.03
C GLY A 80 -17.68 -7.53 -16.63
N SER A 81 -18.75 -7.32 -17.40
CA SER A 81 -19.03 -6.01 -18.01
C SER A 81 -19.17 -4.90 -16.97
N ALA A 82 -19.77 -5.20 -15.82
CA ALA A 82 -19.93 -4.31 -14.68
C ALA A 82 -19.31 -4.88 -13.40
N GLU A 83 -18.62 -6.02 -13.43
CA GLU A 83 -18.06 -6.63 -12.20
C GLU A 83 -16.56 -6.33 -12.09
N VAL A 84 -16.16 -5.71 -10.98
CA VAL A 84 -14.77 -5.55 -10.55
C VAL A 84 -14.54 -6.48 -9.35
N THR A 85 -13.74 -7.52 -9.54
CA THR A 85 -13.37 -8.43 -8.45
C THR A 85 -12.06 -7.98 -7.81
N ILE A 86 -12.06 -7.96 -6.48
CA ILE A 86 -10.91 -7.67 -5.62
C ILE A 86 -10.49 -9.00 -4.98
N TYR A 87 -9.47 -9.63 -5.55
CA TYR A 87 -8.90 -10.87 -5.05
C TYR A 87 -7.85 -10.60 -3.97
N PHE A 88 -7.91 -11.30 -2.85
CA PHE A 88 -6.96 -11.16 -1.75
C PHE A 88 -6.77 -12.48 -1.00
N ASP A 89 -5.60 -12.68 -0.41
CA ASP A 89 -5.23 -13.85 0.39
C ASP A 89 -5.15 -13.55 1.90
N ASP A 90 -4.93 -12.29 2.26
CA ASP A 90 -4.86 -11.83 3.66
C ASP A 90 -5.39 -10.39 3.79
N TYR A 91 -5.56 -9.91 5.03
CA TYR A 91 -6.10 -8.59 5.35
C TYR A 91 -5.29 -7.44 4.76
N ASP A 92 -3.96 -7.57 4.71
CA ASP A 92 -3.10 -6.52 4.19
C ASP A 92 -3.29 -6.34 2.67
N LYS A 93 -3.36 -7.45 1.92
CA LYS A 93 -3.66 -7.41 0.47
C LYS A 93 -5.10 -6.98 0.23
N LYS A 94 -6.04 -7.34 1.11
CA LYS A 94 -7.42 -6.85 1.01
C LYS A 94 -7.50 -5.32 1.03
N VAL A 95 -6.68 -4.67 1.84
CA VAL A 95 -6.64 -3.19 1.90
C VAL A 95 -5.90 -2.61 0.70
N HIS A 96 -4.79 -3.23 0.27
CA HIS A 96 -4.06 -2.85 -0.94
C HIS A 96 -4.95 -2.90 -2.18
N GLU A 97 -5.56 -4.06 -2.44
CA GLU A 97 -6.44 -4.26 -3.59
C GLU A 97 -7.75 -3.46 -3.43
N GLY A 98 -8.24 -3.30 -2.20
CA GLY A 98 -9.36 -2.40 -1.92
C GLY A 98 -9.08 -0.94 -2.32
N ARG A 99 -7.83 -0.47 -2.22
CA ARG A 99 -7.44 0.86 -2.72
C ARG A 99 -7.64 0.96 -4.22
N HIS A 100 -7.20 -0.05 -4.96
CA HIS A 100 -7.36 -0.11 -6.41
C HIS A 100 -8.85 -0.12 -6.80
N GLY A 101 -9.68 -0.88 -6.09
CA GLY A 101 -11.14 -0.82 -6.25
C GLY A 101 -11.70 0.60 -6.07
N GLY A 102 -11.29 1.31 -5.01
CA GLY A 102 -11.69 2.70 -4.78
C GLY A 102 -11.20 3.68 -5.87
N GLN A 103 -9.98 3.49 -6.37
CA GLN A 103 -9.45 4.30 -7.48
C GLN A 103 -10.27 4.11 -8.77
N ILE A 104 -10.72 2.88 -9.05
CA ILE A 104 -11.63 2.59 -10.17
C ILE A 104 -13.00 3.27 -9.92
N ALA A 105 -13.55 3.18 -8.71
CA ALA A 105 -14.84 3.80 -8.38
C ALA A 105 -14.85 5.32 -8.54
N ARG A 106 -13.70 5.97 -8.31
CA ARG A 106 -13.51 7.41 -8.55
C ARG A 106 -13.21 7.78 -10.01
N GLY A 107 -13.05 6.79 -10.89
CA GLY A 107 -12.67 6.99 -12.28
C GLY A 107 -11.23 7.49 -12.46
N GLU A 108 -10.33 7.20 -11.52
CA GLU A 108 -8.91 7.55 -11.65
C GLU A 108 -8.23 6.74 -12.77
N TYR A 109 -8.66 5.50 -12.94
CA TYR A 109 -8.36 4.63 -14.07
C TYR A 109 -9.44 3.54 -14.17
N ASP A 110 -9.47 2.83 -15.30
CA ASP A 110 -10.29 1.63 -15.44
C ASP A 110 -9.58 0.60 -16.33
N ILE A 111 -9.97 -0.66 -16.19
CA ILE A 111 -9.40 -1.81 -16.90
C ILE A 111 -10.51 -2.67 -17.49
N ASN A 112 -10.26 -3.25 -18.66
CA ASN A 112 -11.16 -4.26 -19.24
C ASN A 112 -10.86 -5.66 -18.71
N THR A 113 -11.69 -6.64 -19.10
CA THR A 113 -11.54 -8.06 -18.71
C THR A 113 -10.26 -8.72 -19.20
N SER A 114 -9.56 -8.11 -20.17
CA SER A 114 -8.24 -8.55 -20.64
C SER A 114 -7.09 -7.88 -19.84
N GLY A 115 -7.40 -7.07 -18.83
CA GLY A 115 -6.42 -6.34 -18.03
C GLY A 115 -5.85 -5.08 -18.69
N ASN A 116 -6.38 -4.66 -19.85
CA ASN A 116 -5.90 -3.46 -20.52
C ASN A 116 -6.61 -2.22 -19.96
N LEU A 117 -5.85 -1.14 -19.76
CA LEU A 117 -6.40 0.16 -19.39
C LEU A 117 -7.40 0.65 -20.44
N THR A 118 -8.58 1.06 -20.01
CA THR A 118 -9.64 1.64 -20.83
C THR A 118 -9.78 3.14 -20.63
N SER A 119 -9.35 3.65 -19.47
CA SER A 119 -9.36 5.07 -19.14
C SER A 119 -8.35 5.41 -18.05
N GLY A 120 -8.05 6.71 -17.91
CA GLY A 120 -7.14 7.23 -16.90
C GLY A 120 -5.69 6.79 -17.11
N SER A 121 -4.93 6.74 -16.02
CA SER A 121 -3.53 6.34 -16.02
C SER A 121 -3.22 5.47 -14.81
N PHE A 122 -2.47 4.40 -15.05
CA PHE A 122 -2.00 3.49 -14.02
C PHE A 122 -0.49 3.40 -14.06
N GLY A 123 0.14 3.63 -12.92
CA GLY A 123 1.58 3.65 -12.76
C GLY A 123 1.97 3.66 -11.30
N ALA A 124 3.23 4.01 -11.04
CA ALA A 124 3.83 3.93 -9.72
C ALA A 124 3.04 4.69 -8.63
N SER A 125 2.43 5.84 -8.95
CA SER A 125 1.63 6.58 -7.97
C SER A 125 0.47 5.77 -7.38
N LYS A 126 -0.24 4.98 -8.21
CA LYS A 126 -1.38 4.16 -7.78
C LYS A 126 -0.96 3.04 -6.86
N GLU A 127 0.16 2.42 -7.15
CA GLU A 127 0.77 1.36 -6.32
C GLU A 127 1.32 1.91 -5.01
N VAL A 128 1.98 3.09 -5.05
CA VAL A 128 2.41 3.79 -3.83
C VAL A 128 1.23 4.07 -2.92
N ASP A 129 0.10 4.54 -3.46
CA ASP A 129 -1.10 4.80 -2.67
C ASP A 129 -1.71 3.51 -2.08
N ALA A 130 -1.66 2.40 -2.83
CA ALA A 130 -2.13 1.09 -2.37
C ALA A 130 -1.26 0.53 -1.23
N TYR A 131 0.07 0.60 -1.36
CA TYR A 131 0.96 0.19 -0.27
C TYR A 131 0.89 1.11 0.94
N LYS A 132 0.63 2.41 0.75
CA LYS A 132 0.36 3.33 1.88
C LYS A 132 -0.91 2.94 2.61
N ALA A 133 -1.96 2.54 1.88
CA ALA A 133 -3.18 1.99 2.47
C ALA A 133 -2.86 0.73 3.29
N GLN A 134 -2.15 -0.24 2.71
CA GLN A 134 -1.71 -1.47 3.37
C GLN A 134 -0.91 -1.16 4.65
N LEU A 135 0.14 -0.34 4.54
CA LEU A 135 0.98 0.03 5.68
C LEU A 135 0.17 0.72 6.78
N SER A 136 -0.74 1.63 6.42
CA SER A 136 -1.55 2.35 7.42
C SER A 136 -2.50 1.44 8.19
N ALA A 137 -3.04 0.41 7.52
CA ALA A 137 -3.97 -0.55 8.10
C ALA A 137 -3.28 -1.59 8.99
N VAL A 138 -2.10 -2.06 8.59
CA VAL A 138 -1.36 -3.13 9.27
C VAL A 138 -0.36 -2.59 10.29
N GLY A 139 0.26 -1.44 9.98
CA GLY A 139 1.31 -0.81 10.77
C GLY A 139 2.73 -1.15 10.33
N GLN A 140 2.91 -2.17 9.50
CA GLN A 140 4.20 -2.51 8.90
C GLN A 140 4.03 -3.25 7.58
N ILE A 141 5.07 -3.21 6.73
CA ILE A 141 5.23 -4.11 5.58
C ILE A 141 6.53 -4.87 5.75
N LEU A 142 6.46 -6.20 5.67
CA LEU A 142 7.61 -7.10 5.69
C LEU A 142 7.86 -7.61 4.28
N TYR A 143 9.08 -7.46 3.78
CA TYR A 143 9.41 -7.93 2.44
C TYR A 143 10.89 -8.29 2.32
N LYS A 144 11.24 -9.08 1.30
CA LYS A 144 12.63 -9.34 0.91
C LYS A 144 12.93 -8.49 -0.33
N PRO A 145 13.86 -7.54 -0.27
CA PRO A 145 14.12 -6.64 -1.38
C PRO A 145 14.86 -7.33 -2.52
N TYR A 146 14.83 -6.71 -3.70
CA TYR A 146 15.74 -7.02 -4.79
C TYR A 146 17.20 -6.95 -4.35
N LEU A 147 18.00 -7.93 -4.75
CA LEU A 147 19.43 -8.04 -4.45
C LEU A 147 20.26 -8.08 -5.73
N ASP A 148 21.03 -7.04 -6.01
CA ASP A 148 21.95 -7.06 -7.15
C ASP A 148 23.16 -7.97 -6.86
N PHE A 149 23.19 -9.16 -7.46
CA PHE A 149 24.29 -10.12 -7.29
C PHE A 149 25.54 -9.79 -8.10
N SER A 150 25.55 -8.70 -8.88
CA SER A 150 26.81 -8.12 -9.39
C SER A 150 27.73 -7.69 -8.25
N ASN A 151 27.15 -7.40 -7.07
CA ASN A 151 27.86 -7.17 -5.81
C ASN A 151 27.83 -8.45 -4.94
N PRO A 152 28.96 -9.18 -4.78
CA PRO A 152 29.00 -10.44 -4.03
C PRO A 152 28.57 -10.33 -2.56
N SER A 153 28.66 -9.14 -1.95
CA SER A 153 28.21 -8.92 -0.56
C SER A 153 26.70 -9.12 -0.38
N ASN A 154 25.92 -9.05 -1.46
CA ASN A 154 24.47 -9.26 -1.41
C ASN A 154 24.09 -10.74 -1.24
N LEU A 155 25.01 -11.70 -1.44
CA LEU A 155 24.78 -13.11 -1.12
C LEU A 155 24.46 -13.32 0.37
N LEU A 156 25.04 -12.51 1.25
CA LEU A 156 24.79 -12.56 2.70
C LEU A 156 23.38 -12.04 3.09
N LYS A 157 22.64 -11.47 2.14
CA LYS A 157 21.35 -10.81 2.35
C LYS A 157 20.15 -11.60 1.83
N ILE A 158 20.35 -12.76 1.19
CA ILE A 158 19.31 -13.56 0.50
C ILE A 158 18.06 -13.85 1.36
N ASN A 159 18.22 -13.94 2.69
CA ASN A 159 17.11 -14.19 3.61
C ASN A 159 16.80 -13.01 4.55
N GLN A 160 17.39 -11.85 4.31
CA GLN A 160 17.12 -10.67 5.13
C GLN A 160 15.75 -10.08 4.76
N VAL A 161 14.88 -10.04 5.76
CA VAL A 161 13.59 -9.37 5.68
C VAL A 161 13.78 -7.90 6.08
N GLN A 162 13.28 -7.00 5.25
CA GLN A 162 13.17 -5.57 5.55
C GLN A 162 11.79 -5.28 6.12
N THR A 163 11.73 -4.29 7.01
CA THR A 163 10.48 -3.83 7.62
C THR A 163 10.30 -2.35 7.32
N VAL A 164 9.17 -2.00 6.71
CA VAL A 164 8.75 -0.61 6.52
C VAL A 164 7.69 -0.26 7.56
N THR A 165 7.88 0.86 8.26
CA THR A 165 6.93 1.36 9.28
C THR A 165 6.55 2.83 9.09
N GLU A 166 7.16 3.51 8.12
CA GLU A 166 6.94 4.94 7.87
C GLU A 166 6.34 5.14 6.48
N LEU A 167 5.28 5.94 6.37
CA LEU A 167 4.60 6.17 5.08
C LEU A 167 5.49 6.82 4.02
N ASN A 168 6.48 7.61 4.44
CA ASN A 168 7.42 8.26 3.52
C ASN A 168 8.40 7.28 2.87
N ASP A 169 8.59 6.10 3.46
CA ASP A 169 9.42 5.05 2.90
C ASP A 169 8.67 4.30 1.78
N ILE A 170 7.34 4.44 1.68
CA ILE A 170 6.54 3.94 0.56
C ILE A 170 6.58 4.96 -0.58
N ASN A 171 7.50 4.73 -1.52
CA ASN A 171 7.79 5.58 -2.67
C ASN A 171 8.30 4.74 -3.86
N ASN A 172 8.73 5.39 -4.95
CA ASN A 172 9.21 4.70 -6.14
C ASN A 172 10.40 3.77 -5.87
N SER A 173 11.32 4.15 -4.97
CA SER A 173 12.45 3.30 -4.60
C SER A 173 12.00 2.05 -3.84
N PHE A 174 10.95 2.16 -3.02
CA PHE A 174 10.32 0.99 -2.40
C PHE A 174 9.74 0.07 -3.47
N LEU A 175 8.93 0.57 -4.41
CA LEU A 175 8.38 -0.26 -5.50
C LEU A 175 9.46 -0.96 -6.32
N GLN A 176 10.52 -0.24 -6.67
CA GLN A 176 11.67 -0.77 -7.42
C GLN A 176 12.44 -1.85 -6.66
N SER A 177 12.26 -1.94 -5.35
CA SER A 177 12.88 -2.99 -4.52
C SER A 177 12.01 -4.24 -4.38
N LEU A 178 10.76 -4.24 -4.86
CA LEU A 178 9.85 -5.36 -4.70
C LEU A 178 10.06 -6.42 -5.78
N VAL A 179 10.09 -7.69 -5.35
CA VAL A 179 10.36 -8.84 -6.20
C VAL A 179 9.40 -9.99 -5.92
N ASP A 180 9.09 -10.71 -6.98
CA ASP A 180 8.58 -12.06 -6.93
C ASP A 180 9.75 -13.05 -6.81
N ASN A 181 9.53 -14.19 -6.16
CA ASN A 181 10.53 -15.22 -5.89
C ASN A 181 11.86 -14.69 -5.30
N PRO A 182 11.83 -13.95 -4.17
CA PRO A 182 13.02 -13.31 -3.60
C PRO A 182 14.16 -14.29 -3.33
N GLY A 183 15.39 -13.86 -3.62
CA GLY A 183 16.60 -14.68 -3.51
C GLY A 183 17.31 -14.76 -4.85
N LEU A 184 17.84 -15.94 -5.20
CA LEU A 184 18.65 -16.12 -6.42
C LEU A 184 17.86 -15.98 -7.73
N ASN A 185 16.56 -16.32 -7.72
CA ASN A 185 15.70 -16.33 -8.90
C ASN A 185 14.65 -15.22 -8.85
N GLN A 186 15.02 -14.06 -8.30
CA GLN A 186 14.11 -12.93 -8.14
C GLN A 186 13.71 -12.33 -9.49
N SER A 187 12.46 -11.92 -9.60
CA SER A 187 11.95 -11.09 -10.69
C SER A 187 11.36 -9.82 -10.10
N LEU A 188 11.61 -8.65 -10.70
CA LEU A 188 10.94 -7.44 -10.26
C LEU A 188 9.42 -7.57 -10.44
N ILE A 189 8.65 -7.16 -9.43
CA ILE A 189 7.19 -7.07 -9.53
C ILE A 189 6.81 -5.92 -10.47
N TYR A 190 7.51 -4.79 -10.33
CA TYR A 190 7.27 -3.58 -11.11
C TYR A 190 8.35 -3.38 -12.18
N PRO A 191 8.07 -2.60 -13.24
CA PRO A 191 9.07 -2.30 -14.27
C PRO A 191 10.39 -1.79 -13.68
N PRO A 192 11.54 -2.04 -14.33
CA PRO A 192 12.83 -1.56 -13.84
C PRO A 192 12.86 -0.03 -13.76
N ALA A 193 13.74 0.52 -12.91
CA ALA A 193 13.88 1.96 -12.72
C ALA A 193 14.15 2.75 -14.01
N THR A 194 14.61 2.09 -15.08
CA THR A 194 14.79 2.66 -16.42
C THR A 194 13.48 2.97 -17.14
N ASN A 195 12.35 2.41 -16.70
CA ASN A 195 11.02 2.71 -17.22
C ASN A 195 10.47 4.00 -16.59
N THR A 196 11.00 5.14 -17.03
CA THR A 196 10.66 6.45 -16.46
C THR A 196 9.19 6.84 -16.64
N SER A 197 8.51 6.33 -17.67
CA SER A 197 7.10 6.63 -17.90
C SER A 197 6.18 5.96 -16.89
N TYR A 198 6.51 4.76 -16.41
CA TYR A 198 5.77 4.11 -15.33
C TYR A 198 5.90 4.88 -14.00
N TYR A 199 7.10 5.38 -13.70
CA TYR A 199 7.42 6.05 -12.44
C TYR A 199 7.10 7.55 -12.40
N ALA A 200 6.78 8.16 -13.55
CA ALA A 200 6.35 9.55 -13.65
C ALA A 200 4.83 9.74 -13.54
N GLN A 201 4.06 8.65 -13.59
CA GLN A 201 2.61 8.60 -13.43
C GLN A 201 2.19 8.54 -11.96
#